data_AF-A0A494TEM7-F1
#
_entry.id   AF-A0A494TEM7-F1
#
_cell.length_a   1.000
_cell.length_b   1.000
_cell.length_c   1.000
_cell.angle_alpha   90.00
_cell.angle_beta   90.00
_cell.angle_gamma   90.00
#
_symmetry.space_group_name_H-M   'P 1'
#
loop_
_entity.id
_entity.type
_entity.pdbx_description
1 polymer ?
#
loop_
_entity_poly.entity_id
_entity_poly.type
_entity_poly.pdbx_seq_one_letter_code
_entity_poly.pdbx_strand_id
1 'polypeptide(L)'
;MPAPGQKNDCGVYTPHETLELPMPRKGWRGMPLADIDLVQTPEGWRSCFGYQFMTGDCCGRGSPLTDHDRAFPTRELAVSHSATALRKIAARRADREAKLVLEWLDNLEPVQADLFALL
;
A
#
# COMPACT_ATOMS: atom_id res chain seq x y z
N MET A 1 8.87 15.78 -13.67
CA MET A 1 8.56 14.84 -12.57
C MET A 1 9.77 14.84 -11.64
N PRO A 2 9.60 14.96 -10.32
CA PRO A 2 10.72 14.84 -9.37
C PRO A 2 11.35 13.45 -9.50
N ALA A 3 12.63 13.31 -9.15
CA ALA A 3 13.25 11.99 -9.08
C ALA A 3 12.66 11.19 -7.90
N PRO A 4 12.70 9.85 -7.93
CA PRO A 4 12.39 9.02 -6.77
C PRO A 4 13.04 9.55 -5.48
N GLY A 5 12.28 9.59 -4.38
CA GLY A 5 12.75 10.13 -3.11
C GLY A 5 12.70 11.65 -2.98
N GLN A 6 12.44 12.39 -4.06
CA GLN A 6 12.29 13.84 -4.00
C GLN A 6 10.84 14.24 -3.75
N LYS A 7 10.67 15.37 -3.07
CA LYS A 7 9.36 16.00 -2.88
C LYS A 7 9.04 16.93 -4.04
N ASN A 8 7.75 17.07 -4.34
CA ASN A 8 7.26 18.19 -5.14
C ASN A 8 7.09 19.47 -4.26
N ASP A 9 6.68 20.57 -4.88
CA ASP A 9 6.46 21.88 -4.21
C ASP A 9 5.41 21.83 -3.08
N CYS A 10 4.59 20.77 -3.04
CA CYS A 10 3.59 20.54 -2.01
C CYS A 10 4.07 19.60 -0.88
N GLY A 11 5.35 19.20 -0.89
CA GLY A 11 5.92 18.31 0.14
C GLY A 11 5.60 16.83 -0.03
N VAL A 12 5.04 16.42 -1.18
CA VAL A 12 4.69 15.03 -1.47
C VAL A 12 5.88 14.33 -2.12
N TYR A 13 6.31 13.22 -1.54
CA TYR A 13 7.36 12.36 -2.07
C TYR A 13 6.95 11.68 -3.38
N THR A 14 7.91 11.60 -4.30
CA THR A 14 7.85 10.67 -5.43
C THR A 14 8.31 9.29 -4.94
N PRO A 15 7.49 8.24 -5.03
CA PRO A 15 7.87 6.91 -4.57
C PRO A 15 9.07 6.37 -5.36
N HIS A 16 9.87 5.54 -4.69
CA HIS A 16 10.88 4.70 -5.35
C HIS A 16 10.27 3.47 -5.98
N GLU A 17 9.15 3.01 -5.42
CA GLU A 17 8.49 1.77 -5.78
C GLU A 17 7.02 1.88 -5.46
N THR A 18 6.19 1.30 -6.34
CA THR A 18 4.76 1.13 -6.11
C THR A 18 4.41 -0.33 -6.33
N LEU A 19 3.82 -0.96 -5.31
CA LEU A 19 3.28 -2.32 -5.40
C LEU A 19 1.80 -2.21 -5.76
N GLU A 20 1.40 -2.73 -6.92
CA GLU A 20 0.05 -2.54 -7.43
C GLU A 20 -0.71 -3.86 -7.58
N LEU A 21 -1.98 -3.85 -7.17
CA LEU A 21 -2.98 -4.81 -7.61
C LEU A 21 -3.79 -4.17 -8.75
N PRO A 22 -3.55 -4.53 -10.01
CA PRO A 22 -4.27 -3.93 -11.13
C PRO A 22 -5.76 -4.28 -11.07
N MET A 23 -6.60 -3.34 -11.51
CA MET A 23 -8.02 -3.63 -11.72
C MET A 23 -8.17 -4.66 -12.85
N PRO A 24 -8.96 -5.74 -12.67
CA PRO A 24 -9.21 -6.72 -13.73
C PRO A 24 -10.11 -6.20 -14.85
N ARG A 25 -10.47 -4.90 -14.86
CA ARG A 25 -11.31 -4.26 -15.87
C ARG A 25 -10.67 -2.97 -16.39
N LYS A 26 -10.39 -2.93 -17.69
CA LYS A 26 -9.86 -1.76 -18.41
C LYS A 26 -10.88 -0.60 -18.39
N GLY A 27 -10.44 0.62 -18.09
CA GLY A 27 -11.23 1.86 -18.27
C GLY A 27 -11.91 2.45 -17.03
N TRP A 28 -11.64 1.93 -15.82
CA TRP A 28 -12.24 2.45 -14.58
C TRP A 28 -11.30 3.42 -13.86
N ARG A 29 -11.63 4.72 -13.86
CA ARG A 29 -10.91 5.87 -13.24
C ARG A 29 -9.37 5.95 -13.42
N GLY A 30 -8.76 5.06 -14.19
CA GLY A 30 -7.31 4.99 -14.39
C GLY A 30 -6.51 4.55 -13.15
N MET A 31 -7.16 3.95 -12.13
CA MET A 31 -6.55 3.61 -10.85
C MET A 31 -6.47 2.09 -10.65
N PRO A 32 -5.42 1.57 -9.98
CA PRO A 32 -5.37 0.17 -9.56
C PRO A 32 -6.43 -0.13 -8.48
N LEU A 33 -6.68 -1.42 -8.24
CA LEU A 33 -7.63 -1.87 -7.22
C LEU A 33 -7.09 -1.55 -5.81
N ALA A 34 -5.79 -1.75 -5.64
CA ALA A 34 -5.03 -1.31 -4.48
C ALA A 34 -3.59 -1.03 -4.89
N ASP A 35 -2.93 -0.14 -4.15
CA ASP A 35 -1.52 0.15 -4.29
C ASP A 35 -0.85 0.36 -2.92
N ILE A 36 0.47 0.16 -2.86
CA ILE A 36 1.34 0.57 -1.76
C ILE A 36 2.52 1.31 -2.36
N ASP A 37 2.59 2.62 -2.14
CA ASP A 37 3.71 3.48 -2.50
C ASP A 37 4.78 3.41 -1.41
N LEU A 38 6.05 3.28 -1.82
CA LEU A 38 7.21 3.17 -0.93
C LEU A 38 8.25 4.22 -1.28
N VAL A 39 8.81 4.86 -0.26
CA VAL A 39 9.93 5.79 -0.42
C VAL A 39 10.99 5.54 0.64
N GLN A 40 12.26 5.45 0.22
CA GLN A 40 13.39 5.48 1.12
C GLN A 40 13.80 6.94 1.37
N THR A 41 13.87 7.32 2.64
CA THR A 41 14.32 8.64 3.12
C THR A 41 15.53 8.45 4.05
N PRO A 42 16.29 9.52 4.38
CA PRO A 42 17.37 9.41 5.38
C PRO A 42 16.90 8.88 6.73
N GLU A 43 15.64 9.12 7.11
CA GLU A 43 15.06 8.62 8.37
C GLU A 43 14.56 7.16 8.28
N GLY A 44 14.52 6.58 7.08
CA GLY A 44 14.06 5.21 6.83
C GLY A 44 13.04 5.11 5.69
N TRP A 45 12.40 3.94 5.59
CA TRP A 45 11.35 3.66 4.63
C TRP A 45 10.00 4.18 5.10
N ARG A 46 9.26 4.83 4.21
CA ARG A 46 7.89 5.27 4.45
C ARG A 46 6.98 4.62 3.43
N SER A 47 5.73 4.42 3.81
CA SER A 47 4.72 3.86 2.93
C SER A 47 3.37 4.54 3.09
N CYS A 48 2.62 4.59 1.99
CA CYS A 48 1.18 4.88 2.01
C CYS A 48 0.48 3.88 1.07
N PHE A 49 -0.83 3.74 1.21
CA PHE A 49 -1.61 2.80 0.40
C PHE A 49 -2.86 3.45 -0.16
N GLY A 50 -3.29 3.01 -1.34
CA GLY A 50 -4.55 3.37 -1.97
C GLY A 50 -5.42 2.15 -2.21
N TYR A 51 -6.74 2.34 -2.28
CA TYR A 51 -7.68 1.31 -2.69
C TYR A 51 -8.94 1.88 -3.33
N GLN A 52 -9.60 1.06 -4.15
CA GLN A 52 -10.86 1.40 -4.80
C GLN A 52 -11.83 0.20 -4.82
N PHE A 53 -12.87 0.23 -3.98
CA PHE A 53 -13.90 -0.82 -3.97
C PHE A 53 -15.16 -0.39 -4.75
N MET A 54 -15.88 -1.36 -5.34
CA MET A 54 -17.02 -1.11 -6.25
C MET A 54 -18.31 -0.64 -5.57
N THR A 55 -18.55 -1.03 -4.32
CA THR A 55 -19.83 -0.80 -3.61
C THR A 55 -19.72 0.34 -2.60
N GLY A 56 -20.49 1.41 -2.83
CA GLY A 56 -20.37 2.68 -2.13
C GLY A 56 -19.15 3.45 -2.62
N ASP A 57 -19.21 4.78 -2.64
CA ASP A 57 -18.13 5.67 -3.11
C ASP A 57 -16.92 5.63 -2.16
N CYS A 58 -16.36 4.45 -1.93
CA CYS A 58 -15.33 4.13 -0.96
C CYS A 58 -13.98 4.08 -1.67
N CYS A 59 -13.55 5.25 -2.14
CA CYS A 59 -12.17 5.49 -2.52
C CYS A 59 -11.43 5.95 -1.28
N GLY A 60 -10.47 5.17 -0.79
CA GLY A 60 -9.55 5.62 0.24
C GLY A 60 -8.15 5.61 -0.35
N ARG A 61 -7.70 6.76 -0.84
CA ARG A 61 -6.26 6.95 -0.92
C ARG A 61 -5.81 7.35 0.48
N GLY A 62 -4.88 6.60 1.05
CA GLY A 62 -4.07 7.13 2.14
C GLY A 62 -3.54 8.49 1.72
N SER A 63 -3.41 9.42 2.67
CA SER A 63 -2.82 10.73 2.40
C SER A 63 -1.56 10.60 1.52
N PRO A 64 -1.28 11.57 0.64
CA PRO A 64 -0.08 11.52 -0.18
C PRO A 64 1.16 11.29 0.69
N LEU A 65 2.12 10.51 0.19
CA LEU A 65 3.33 10.17 0.92
C LEU A 65 4.13 11.43 1.28
N THR A 66 4.22 11.76 2.56
CA THR A 66 4.77 13.01 3.10
C THR A 66 5.68 12.74 4.30
N ASP A 67 6.25 13.79 4.90
CA ASP A 67 7.02 13.68 6.14
C ASP A 67 6.21 13.24 7.37
N HIS A 68 4.87 13.35 7.29
CA HIS A 68 3.98 12.94 8.38
C HIS A 68 3.80 11.42 8.45
N ASP A 69 4.11 10.70 7.36
CA ASP A 69 4.03 9.24 7.34
C ASP A 69 5.14 8.63 8.19
N ARG A 70 4.82 7.57 8.93
CA ARG A 70 5.80 6.92 9.80
C ARG A 70 6.99 6.39 9.00
N ALA A 71 8.21 6.69 9.48
CA ALA A 71 9.42 6.05 8.99
C ALA A 71 9.64 4.69 9.68
N PHE A 72 10.06 3.72 8.90
CA PHE A 72 10.37 2.34 9.29
C PHE A 72 11.82 2.03 8.95
N PRO A 73 12.51 1.20 9.75
CA PRO A 73 13.91 0.90 9.50
C PRO A 73 14.12 0.04 8.24
N THR A 74 13.11 -0.72 7.81
CA THR A 74 13.19 -1.59 6.62
C THR A 74 11.99 -1.42 5.71
N ARG A 75 12.18 -1.75 4.42
CA ARG A 75 11.14 -1.76 3.39
C ARG A 75 10.01 -2.71 3.78
N GLU A 76 10.35 -3.88 4.28
CA GLU A 76 9.41 -4.95 4.63
C GLU A 76 8.48 -4.52 5.78
N LEU A 77 9.01 -3.80 6.76
CA LEU A 77 8.19 -3.24 7.84
C LEU A 77 7.26 -2.13 7.34
N ALA A 78 7.72 -1.30 6.41
CA ALA A 78 6.87 -0.29 5.78
C ALA A 78 5.73 -0.94 4.97
N VAL A 79 6.04 -2.00 4.21
CA VAL A 79 5.03 -2.80 3.50
C VAL A 79 4.05 -3.44 4.47
N SER A 80 4.53 -4.15 5.49
CA SER A 80 3.69 -4.85 6.47
C SER A 80 2.76 -3.90 7.23
N HIS A 81 3.23 -2.69 7.56
CA HIS A 81 2.40 -1.67 8.18
C HIS A 81 1.22 -1.25 7.29
N SER A 82 1.49 -0.91 6.03
CA SER A 82 0.47 -0.52 5.06
C SER A 82 -0.45 -1.69 4.71
N ALA A 83 0.09 -2.90 4.55
CA ALA A 83 -0.65 -4.13 4.33
C ALA A 83 -1.62 -4.42 5.49
N THR A 84 -1.16 -4.30 6.74
CA THR A 84 -2.00 -4.49 7.93
C THR A 84 -3.14 -3.46 7.99
N ALA A 85 -2.86 -2.19 7.67
CA ALA A 85 -3.87 -1.15 7.65
C ALA A 85 -4.93 -1.40 6.55
N LEU A 86 -4.48 -1.75 5.34
CA LEU A 86 -5.37 -2.06 4.23
C LEU A 86 -6.18 -3.35 4.48
N ARG A 87 -5.57 -4.38 5.08
CA ARG A 87 -6.24 -5.62 5.49
C ARG A 87 -7.41 -5.34 6.43
N LYS A 88 -7.26 -4.45 7.40
CA LYS A 88 -8.35 -4.03 8.31
C LYS A 88 -9.52 -3.37 7.58
N ILE A 89 -9.24 -2.64 6.50
CA ILE A 89 -10.27 -1.97 5.69
C ILE A 89 -10.98 -3.01 4.82
N ALA A 90 -10.23 -3.85 4.10
CA ALA A 90 -10.77 -4.89 3.22
C ALA A 90 -11.58 -5.93 4.01
N ALA A 91 -11.12 -6.35 5.19
CA ALA A 91 -11.79 -7.35 6.03
C ALA A 91 -13.17 -6.91 6.56
N ARG A 92 -13.50 -5.60 6.52
CA ARG A 92 -14.83 -5.08 6.88
C ARG A 92 -15.87 -5.25 5.77
N ARG A 93 -15.45 -5.77 4.62
CA ARG A 93 -16.25 -5.86 3.40
C ARG A 93 -16.41 -7.32 2.98
N ALA A 94 -17.53 -7.63 2.35
CA ALA A 94 -17.85 -8.98 1.85
C ALA A 94 -17.83 -9.05 0.31
N ASP A 95 -17.49 -7.96 -0.38
CA ASP A 95 -17.48 -7.88 -1.83
C ASP A 95 -16.26 -8.57 -2.48
N ARG A 96 -16.36 -8.79 -3.79
CA ARG A 96 -15.36 -9.53 -4.57
C ARG A 96 -14.01 -8.81 -4.57
N GLU A 97 -14.03 -7.49 -4.68
CA GLU A 97 -12.84 -6.65 -4.73
C GLU A 97 -12.07 -6.70 -3.41
N ALA A 98 -12.76 -6.64 -2.28
CA ALA A 98 -12.14 -6.82 -0.97
C ALA A 98 -11.46 -8.19 -0.82
N LYS A 99 -12.06 -9.27 -1.36
CA LYS A 99 -11.44 -10.61 -1.37
C LYS A 99 -10.16 -10.65 -2.20
N LEU A 100 -10.15 -10.01 -3.38
CA LEU A 100 -8.96 -9.91 -4.22
C LEU A 100 -7.84 -9.11 -3.54
N VAL A 101 -8.19 -8.03 -2.84
CA VAL A 101 -7.21 -7.28 -2.04
C VAL A 101 -6.63 -8.12 -0.91
N LEU A 102 -7.46 -8.88 -0.18
CA LEU A 102 -6.97 -9.77 0.88
C LEU A 102 -6.01 -10.84 0.34
N GLU A 103 -6.38 -11.51 -0.76
CA GLU A 103 -5.52 -12.50 -1.42
C GLU A 103 -4.20 -11.89 -1.92
N TRP A 104 -4.25 -10.68 -2.47
CA TRP A 104 -3.05 -9.96 -2.88
C TRP A 104 -2.14 -9.63 -1.69
N LEU A 105 -2.72 -9.15 -0.58
CA LEU A 105 -1.97 -8.85 0.65
C LEU A 105 -1.30 -10.09 1.25
N ASP A 106 -1.94 -11.26 1.15
CA ASP A 106 -1.37 -12.52 1.62
C ASP A 106 -0.17 -12.99 0.78
N ASN A 107 -0.02 -12.49 -0.44
CA ASN A 107 1.16 -12.72 -1.28
C ASN A 107 2.28 -11.67 -1.09
N LEU A 108 1.97 -10.52 -0.49
CA LEU A 108 2.94 -9.43 -0.27
C LEU A 108 3.78 -9.61 0.98
N GLU A 109 3.23 -10.22 2.02
CA GLU A 109 3.99 -10.60 3.21
C GLU A 109 4.54 -12.02 2.98
N PRO A 110 5.87 -12.24 3.01
CA PRO A 110 6.36 -13.60 3.15
C PRO A 110 5.79 -14.12 4.48
N VAL A 111 4.96 -15.15 4.37
CA VAL A 111 4.31 -15.84 5.47
C VAL A 111 5.29 -15.95 6.65
N GLN A 112 5.08 -15.15 7.69
CA GLN A 112 5.80 -15.25 8.98
C GLN A 112 5.46 -16.56 9.73
N ALA A 113 4.92 -17.58 9.06
CA ALA A 113 4.65 -18.88 9.67
C ALA A 113 5.92 -19.69 9.97
N ASP A 114 7.10 -19.27 9.50
CA ASP A 114 8.37 -19.98 9.75
C ASP A 114 9.24 -19.40 10.87
N LEU A 115 8.72 -18.46 11.68
CA LEU A 115 9.46 -17.99 12.87
C LEU A 115 9.27 -18.88 14.12
N PHE A 116 8.33 -19.82 14.09
CA PHE A 116 8.04 -20.73 15.22
C PHE A 116 8.16 -22.22 14.87
N ALA A 117 8.61 -22.60 13.66
CA ALA A 117 8.81 -24.00 13.28
C ALA A 117 10.20 -24.58 13.67
N LEU A 118 11.01 -23.82 14.42
CA LEU A 118 12.36 -24.22 14.87
C LEU A 118 12.56 -24.12 16.41
N LEU A 119 11.51 -24.38 17.20
CA LEU A 119 11.65 -24.69 18.63
C LEU A 119 11.46 -26.18 18.89
#